data_AF-A0A8T3WM29-F1
#
_entry.id   AF-A0A8T3WM29-F1
#
_cell.length_a   1.000
_cell.length_b   1.000
_cell.length_c   1.000
_cell.angle_alpha   90.00
_cell.angle_beta   90.00
_cell.angle_gamma   90.00
#
_symmetry.space_group_name_H-M   'P 1'
#
loop_
_entity.id
_entity.type
_entity.pdbx_description
1 polymer ?
#
loop_
_entity_poly.entity_id
_entity_poly.type
_entity_poly.pdbx_seq_one_letter_code
_entity_poly.pdbx_strand_id
1 'polypeptide(L)'
;MSEFKVHLELYTKFKKDAENKKLFEGTRVEAYFLATFHLIEACAAKERILINKHQNVRRAIEENEFIFKDESEAVWRNFQIIENQLRPKFAYSMSWSAVDVRKFYEHFQIIEKICLKVIGNV
;
A
#
# COMPACT_ATOMS: atom_id res chain seq x y z
N MET A 1 -9.83 -15.58 12.81
CA MET A 1 -8.60 -14.75 12.83
C MET A 1 -9.06 -13.29 12.87
N SER A 2 -8.37 -12.36 13.56
CA SER A 2 -8.81 -10.95 13.55
C SER A 2 -8.53 -10.31 12.19
N GLU A 3 -9.32 -9.31 11.78
CA GLU A 3 -9.14 -8.57 10.52
C GLU A 3 -7.70 -8.04 10.36
N PHE A 4 -7.15 -7.47 11.43
CA PHE A 4 -5.74 -7.07 11.50
C PHE A 4 -4.77 -8.19 11.06
N LYS A 5 -4.95 -9.41 11.58
CA LYS A 5 -4.07 -10.54 11.27
C LYS A 5 -4.26 -11.03 9.83
N VAL A 6 -5.50 -11.03 9.33
CA VAL A 6 -5.82 -11.39 7.94
C VAL A 6 -5.11 -10.43 6.98
N HIS A 7 -5.24 -9.13 7.21
CA HIS A 7 -4.62 -8.12 6.37
C HIS A 7 -3.09 -8.14 6.45
N LEU A 8 -2.51 -8.38 7.62
CA LEU A 8 -1.06 -8.53 7.74
C LEU A 8 -0.53 -9.78 7.02
N GLU A 9 -1.27 -10.90 7.06
CA GLU A 9 -0.93 -12.10 6.31
C GLU A 9 -1.02 -11.86 4.79
N LEU A 10 -2.06 -11.17 4.32
CA LEU A 10 -2.21 -10.79 2.91
C LEU A 10 -1.07 -9.86 2.46
N TYR A 11 -0.74 -8.84 3.25
CA TYR A 11 0.43 -7.97 2.99
C TYR A 11 1.70 -8.81 2.80
N THR A 12 1.96 -9.75 3.71
CA THR A 12 3.17 -10.59 3.67
C THR A 12 3.21 -11.46 2.41
N LYS A 13 2.08 -12.08 2.05
CA LYS A 13 1.98 -12.92 0.84
C LYS A 13 2.18 -12.10 -0.44
N PHE A 14 1.46 -10.98 -0.57
CA PHE A 14 1.59 -10.13 -1.75
C PHE A 14 2.98 -9.48 -1.86
N LYS A 15 3.58 -9.06 -0.74
CA LYS A 15 4.96 -8.54 -0.75
C LYS A 15 5.95 -9.59 -1.25
N LYS A 16 5.83 -10.83 -0.78
CA LYS A 16 6.66 -11.95 -1.26
C LYS A 16 6.54 -12.16 -2.77
N ASP A 17 5.33 -12.09 -3.32
CA ASP A 17 5.11 -12.20 -4.76
C ASP A 17 5.71 -10.99 -5.49
N ALA A 18 5.56 -9.79 -4.94
CA ALA A 18 6.09 -8.56 -5.50
C ALA A 18 7.64 -8.53 -5.57
N GLU A 19 8.30 -9.14 -4.60
CA GLU A 19 9.76 -9.30 -4.53
C GLU A 19 10.31 -10.41 -5.44
N ASN A 20 9.44 -11.25 -6.01
CA ASN A 20 9.86 -12.32 -6.91
C ASN A 20 10.28 -11.77 -8.29
N LYS A 21 11.59 -11.55 -8.45
CA LYS A 21 12.22 -11.03 -9.68
C LYS A 21 12.02 -11.92 -10.93
N LYS A 22 11.49 -13.14 -10.79
CA LYS A 22 11.14 -14.00 -11.94
C LYS A 22 9.81 -13.60 -12.58
N LEU A 23 8.97 -12.83 -11.88
CA LEU A 23 7.70 -12.35 -12.40
C LEU A 23 7.90 -11.11 -13.27
N PHE A 24 6.98 -10.92 -14.21
CA PHE A 24 6.89 -9.70 -15.01
C PHE A 24 6.71 -8.47 -14.09
N GLU A 25 7.34 -7.34 -14.45
CA GLU A 25 7.36 -6.13 -13.61
C GLU A 25 5.95 -5.62 -13.30
N GLY A 26 5.03 -5.64 -14.27
CA GLY A 26 3.64 -5.24 -14.03
C GLY A 26 2.94 -6.12 -13.00
N THR A 27 3.15 -7.43 -13.02
CA THR A 27 2.62 -8.35 -11.99
C THR A 27 3.18 -8.03 -10.61
N ARG A 28 4.48 -7.68 -10.54
CA ARG A 28 5.13 -7.31 -9.28
C ARG A 28 4.60 -6.00 -8.74
N VAL A 29 4.37 -5.00 -9.59
CA VAL A 29 3.75 -3.72 -9.23
C VAL A 29 2.32 -3.91 -8.69
N GLU A 30 1.52 -4.77 -9.33
CA GLU A 30 0.18 -5.12 -8.82
C GLU A 30 0.25 -5.79 -7.45
N ALA A 31 1.18 -6.72 -7.26
CA ALA A 31 1.39 -7.36 -5.98
C ALA A 31 1.83 -6.36 -4.89
N TYR A 32 2.74 -5.42 -5.20
CA TYR A 32 3.08 -4.35 -4.27
C TYR A 32 1.90 -3.44 -3.94
N PHE A 33 1.08 -3.09 -4.93
CA PHE A 33 -0.12 -2.28 -4.71
C PHE A 33 -1.07 -2.98 -3.72
N LEU A 34 -1.35 -4.26 -3.93
CA LEU A 34 -2.19 -5.06 -3.03
C LEU A 34 -1.55 -5.21 -1.63
N ALA A 35 -0.24 -5.42 -1.56
CA ALA A 35 0.49 -5.46 -0.31
C ALA A 35 0.33 -4.13 0.45
N THR A 36 0.52 -3.00 -0.23
CA THR A 36 0.37 -1.65 0.33
C THR A 36 -1.03 -1.43 0.88
N PHE A 37 -2.06 -1.76 0.09
CA PHE A 37 -3.45 -1.60 0.52
C PHE A 37 -3.77 -2.42 1.76
N HIS A 38 -3.37 -3.70 1.78
CA HIS A 38 -3.59 -4.55 2.94
C HIS A 38 -2.79 -4.13 4.17
N LEU A 39 -1.61 -3.53 3.99
CA LEU A 39 -0.85 -2.98 5.10
C LEU A 39 -1.56 -1.76 5.73
N ILE A 40 -2.16 -0.90 4.91
CA ILE A 40 -2.99 0.23 5.39
C ILE A 40 -4.25 -0.29 6.09
N GLU A 41 -4.96 -1.27 5.52
CA GLU A 41 -6.11 -1.93 6.17
C GLU A 41 -5.72 -2.55 7.51
N ALA A 42 -4.54 -3.15 7.63
CA ALA A 42 -4.06 -3.69 8.90
C ALA A 42 -3.93 -2.57 9.96
N CYS A 43 -3.41 -1.40 9.58
CA CYS A 43 -3.34 -0.25 10.49
C CYS A 43 -4.73 0.22 10.92
N ALA A 44 -5.67 0.37 9.98
CA ALA A 44 -7.06 0.75 10.27
C ALA A 44 -7.78 -0.28 11.16
N ALA A 45 -7.54 -1.57 10.91
CA ALA A 45 -8.17 -2.66 11.65
C ALA A 45 -7.73 -2.73 13.13
N LYS A 46 -6.54 -2.21 13.49
CA LYS A 46 -6.14 -2.06 14.92
C LYS A 46 -7.10 -1.14 15.66
N GLU A 47 -7.60 -0.13 14.97
CA GLU A 47 -8.55 0.86 15.46
C GLU A 47 -10.01 0.48 15.15
N ARG A 48 -10.27 -0.75 14.70
CA ARG A 48 -11.59 -1.27 14.33
C ARG A 48 -12.27 -0.51 13.18
N ILE A 49 -11.48 0.06 12.29
CA ILE A 49 -11.95 0.74 11.07
C ILE A 49 -11.78 -0.19 9.87
N LEU A 50 -12.74 -0.14 8.95
CA LEU A 50 -12.73 -0.90 7.70
C LEU A 50 -12.71 0.06 6.49
N ILE A 51 -11.70 -0.05 5.64
CA ILE A 51 -11.63 0.78 4.42
C ILE A 51 -12.40 0.11 3.27
N ASN A 52 -12.35 -1.22 3.20
CA ASN A 52 -12.98 -2.16 2.27
C ASN A 52 -12.50 -2.06 0.81
N LYS A 53 -12.30 -0.86 0.29
CA LYS A 53 -11.95 -0.60 -1.10
C LYS A 53 -10.79 0.38 -1.17
N HIS A 54 -9.83 0.12 -2.05
CA HIS A 54 -8.65 0.96 -2.19
C HIS A 54 -8.99 2.42 -2.54
N GLN A 55 -10.06 2.67 -3.30
CA GLN A 55 -10.54 4.02 -3.61
C GLN A 55 -10.97 4.82 -2.37
N ASN A 56 -11.29 4.15 -1.26
CA ASN A 56 -11.71 4.79 -0.02
C ASN A 56 -10.52 5.17 0.89
N VAL A 57 -9.28 4.78 0.56
CA VAL A 57 -8.12 4.98 1.45
C VAL A 57 -7.97 6.43 1.88
N ARG A 58 -8.07 7.38 0.94
CA ARG A 58 -7.98 8.81 1.27
C ARG A 58 -9.06 9.22 2.27
N ARG A 59 -10.33 9.01 1.93
CA ARG A 59 -11.46 9.40 2.77
C ARG A 59 -11.36 8.75 4.16
N ALA A 60 -11.07 7.45 4.21
CA ALA A 60 -11.00 6.72 5.47
C ALA A 60 -9.86 7.22 6.37
N ILE A 61 -8.71 7.60 5.81
CA ILE A 61 -7.60 8.15 6.57
C ILE A 61 -7.90 9.60 7.00
N GLU A 62 -8.47 10.43 6.12
CA GLU A 62 -8.86 11.82 6.46
C GLU A 62 -9.95 11.86 7.56
N GLU A 63 -10.91 10.93 7.54
CA GLU A 63 -11.95 10.82 8.58
C GLU A 63 -11.42 10.25 9.90
N ASN A 64 -10.26 9.57 9.87
CA ASN A 64 -9.70 8.85 11.01
C ASN A 64 -8.20 9.10 11.15
N GLU A 65 -7.81 10.38 11.19
CA GLU A 65 -6.39 10.78 11.22
C GLU A 65 -5.62 10.16 12.39
N PHE A 66 -6.29 9.78 13.47
CA PHE A 66 -5.65 9.15 14.63
C PHE A 66 -4.97 7.81 14.32
N ILE A 67 -5.29 7.14 13.20
CA ILE A 67 -4.59 5.91 12.75
C ILE A 67 -3.10 6.20 12.51
N PHE A 68 -2.78 7.32 11.84
CA PHE A 68 -1.41 7.69 11.43
C PHE A 68 -0.92 9.01 12.03
N LYS A 69 -1.79 9.74 12.72
CA LYS A 69 -1.56 11.06 13.31
C LYS A 69 -1.04 12.03 12.24
N ASP A 70 0.08 12.68 12.52
CA ASP A 70 0.72 13.67 11.64
C ASP A 70 1.18 13.06 10.29
N GLU A 71 1.24 11.73 10.18
CA GLU A 71 1.68 11.04 8.95
C GLU A 71 0.49 10.64 8.05
N SER A 72 -0.75 10.99 8.42
CA SER A 72 -1.97 10.64 7.68
C SER A 72 -1.92 11.12 6.22
N GLU A 73 -1.52 12.37 6.00
CA GLU A 73 -1.37 12.91 4.65
C GLU A 73 -0.31 12.18 3.84
N ALA A 74 0.83 11.86 4.46
CA ALA A 74 1.87 11.11 3.79
C ALA A 74 1.34 9.76 3.31
N VAL A 75 0.58 9.02 4.13
CA VAL A 75 0.05 7.72 3.72
C VAL A 75 -0.91 7.84 2.55
N TRP A 76 -1.99 8.63 2.67
CA TRP A 76 -2.99 8.66 1.60
C TRP A 76 -2.46 9.30 0.32
N ARG A 77 -1.60 10.32 0.40
CA ARG A 77 -1.06 10.99 -0.78
C ARG A 77 -0.12 10.08 -1.55
N ASN A 78 0.78 9.38 -0.87
CA ASN A 78 1.67 8.40 -1.51
C ASN A 78 0.85 7.25 -2.12
N PHE A 79 -0.19 6.78 -1.44
CA PHE A 79 -1.06 5.72 -1.97
C PHE A 79 -1.79 6.17 -3.24
N GLN A 80 -2.33 7.39 -3.27
CA GLN A 80 -2.99 7.94 -4.46
C GLN A 80 -2.03 8.14 -5.65
N ILE A 81 -0.77 8.50 -5.41
CA ILE A 81 0.24 8.59 -6.48
C ILE A 81 0.49 7.19 -7.07
N ILE A 82 0.65 6.18 -6.23
CA ILE A 82 0.77 4.79 -6.66
C ILE A 82 -0.45 4.37 -7.50
N GLU A 83 -1.66 4.56 -6.95
CA GLU A 83 -2.91 4.10 -7.54
C GLU A 83 -3.22 4.76 -8.89
N ASN A 84 -3.09 6.09 -8.96
CA ASN A 84 -3.66 6.87 -10.06
C ASN A 84 -2.63 7.32 -11.10
N GLN A 85 -1.34 7.39 -10.73
CA GLN A 85 -0.29 7.91 -11.62
C GLN A 85 0.69 6.83 -12.07
N LEU A 86 1.08 5.93 -11.17
CA LEU A 86 2.14 4.96 -11.44
C LEU A 86 1.57 3.62 -11.91
N ARG A 87 0.74 2.97 -11.10
CA ARG A 87 0.14 1.66 -11.39
C ARG A 87 -0.47 1.56 -12.80
N PRO A 88 -1.25 2.55 -13.31
CA PRO A 88 -1.86 2.46 -14.64
C PRO A 88 -0.85 2.32 -15.79
N LYS A 89 0.36 2.84 -15.63
CA LYS A 89 1.44 2.72 -16.63
C LYS A 89 1.89 1.26 -16.81
N PHE A 90 1.87 0.50 -15.72
CA PHE A 90 2.22 -0.92 -15.68
C PHE A 90 1.06 -1.81 -16.08
N ALA A 91 -0.12 -1.57 -15.49
CA ALA A 91 -1.28 -2.45 -15.62
C ALA A 91 -1.97 -2.39 -16.99
N TYR A 92 -2.01 -1.21 -17.62
CA TYR A 92 -2.91 -0.97 -18.77
C TYR A 92 -2.22 -0.54 -20.05
N SER A 93 -1.01 0.02 -19.98
CA SER A 93 -0.40 0.69 -21.14
C SER A 93 1.03 0.26 -21.46
N MET A 94 1.67 -0.57 -20.64
CA MET A 94 3.07 -0.99 -20.80
C MET A 94 4.03 0.20 -21.05
N SER A 95 3.65 1.40 -20.59
CA SER A 95 4.29 2.68 -20.94
C SER A 95 5.32 3.13 -19.89
N TRP A 96 5.70 2.22 -19.00
CA TRP A 96 6.56 2.50 -17.86
C TRP A 96 8.05 2.45 -18.24
N SER A 97 8.83 3.21 -17.48
CA SER A 97 10.28 3.26 -17.55
C SER A 97 10.91 2.81 -16.24
N ALA A 98 12.23 2.61 -16.22
CA ALA A 98 12.97 2.37 -14.98
C ALA A 98 12.81 3.51 -13.94
N VAL A 99 12.51 4.74 -14.39
CA VAL A 99 12.22 5.88 -13.50
C VAL A 99 10.89 5.69 -12.79
N ASP A 100 9.86 5.21 -13.49
CA ASP A 100 8.54 4.94 -12.90
C ASP A 100 8.62 3.81 -11.88
N VAL A 101 9.42 2.77 -12.17
CA VAL A 101 9.69 1.68 -11.25
C VAL A 101 10.30 2.23 -9.95
N ARG A 102 11.37 3.03 -10.05
CA ARG A 102 12.01 3.63 -8.87
C ARG A 102 11.04 4.49 -8.06
N LYS A 103 10.28 5.37 -8.71
CA LYS A 103 9.28 6.22 -8.04
C LYS A 103 8.24 5.39 -7.30
N PHE A 104 7.76 4.31 -7.93
CA PHE A 104 6.81 3.41 -7.29
C PHE A 104 7.39 2.84 -5.98
N TYR A 105 8.63 2.36 -6.02
CA TYR A 105 9.30 1.83 -4.82
C TYR A 105 9.50 2.90 -3.74
N GLU A 106 9.86 4.12 -4.11
CA GLU A 106 10.02 5.23 -3.16
C GLU A 106 8.71 5.50 -2.40
N HIS A 107 7.58 5.63 -3.11
CA HIS A 107 6.27 5.85 -2.50
C HIS A 107 5.83 4.65 -1.65
N PHE A 108 6.06 3.42 -2.12
CA PHE A 108 5.78 2.20 -1.38
C PHE A 108 6.54 2.16 -0.05
N GLN A 109 7.86 2.42 -0.08
CA GLN A 109 8.72 2.37 1.10
C GLN A 109 8.33 3.40 2.16
N ILE A 110 7.87 4.59 1.73
CA ILE A 110 7.35 5.60 2.66
C ILE A 110 6.13 5.06 3.40
N ILE A 111 5.13 4.54 2.66
CA ILE A 111 3.91 3.98 3.26
C ILE A 111 4.25 2.81 4.18
N GLU A 112 5.09 1.90 3.70
CA GLU A 112 5.49 0.70 4.44
C GLU A 112 6.15 1.06 5.77
N LYS A 113 7.10 2.00 5.76
CA LYS A 113 7.78 2.47 6.97
C LYS A 113 6.78 3.03 7.99
N ILE A 114 5.85 3.87 7.54
CA ILE A 114 4.84 4.49 8.42
C ILE A 114 3.94 3.41 9.02
N CYS A 115 3.43 2.51 8.18
CA CYS A 115 2.50 1.47 8.62
C CYS A 115 3.15 0.46 9.57
N LEU A 116 4.39 0.04 9.30
CA LEU A 116 5.10 -0.90 10.17
C LEU A 116 5.37 -0.29 11.56
N LYS A 117 5.65 1.03 11.62
CA LYS A 117 5.74 1.77 12.88
C LYS A 117 4.42 1.76 13.65
N VAL A 118 3.29 1.99 12.98
CA VAL A 118 1.94 1.92 13.61
C VAL A 118 1.62 0.52 14.11
N ILE A 119 2.00 -0.51 13.35
CA ILE A 119 1.69 -1.90 13.70
C ILE A 119 2.55 -2.38 14.89
N GLY A 120 3.76 -1.84 15.05
CA GLY A 120 4.71 -2.23 16.09
C GLY A 120 5.73 -3.27 15.63
N ASN A 121 6.05 -3.30 14.33
CA ASN A 121 7.03 -4.20 13.71
C ASN A 121 8.35 -3.49 13.36
N VAL A 122 8.68 -2.40 14.08
CA VAL A 122 9.93 -1.61 13.95
C VAL A 122 10.49 -1.36 15.33
#